data_AF-A0A1Q7Y3Q2-F1
#
_entry.id   AF-A0A1Q7Y3Q2-F1
#
_cell.length_a   1.000
_cell.length_b   1.000
_cell.length_c   1.000
_cell.angle_alpha   90.00
_cell.angle_beta   90.00
_cell.angle_gamma   90.00
#
_symmetry.space_group_name_H-M   'P 1'
#
loop_
_entity.id
_entity.type
_entity.pdbx_description
1 polymer ?
#
loop_
_entity_poly.entity_id
_entity_poly.type
_entity_poly.pdbx_seq_one_letter_code
_entity_poly.pdbx_strand_id
1 'polypeptide(L)'
;MIAQYKKYHEKIWPEITQSIKKSGIEDLEIYLLGTRLFMILEANDSFSFEAKGAADRKNPKVQEWEQLMWKFQQPLAQAKPGEKWLLMERIFKLEK
;
A
#
# COMPACT_ATOMS: atom_id res chain seq x y z
N MET A 1 14.96 5.88 -10.18
CA MET A 1 13.66 5.88 -9.48
C MET A 1 13.39 4.60 -8.70
N ILE A 2 13.41 3.42 -9.34
CA ILE A 2 13.18 2.12 -8.67
C ILE A 2 14.12 1.88 -7.47
N ALA A 3 15.43 2.12 -7.61
CA ALA A 3 16.39 1.91 -6.52
C ALA A 3 16.06 2.77 -5.28
N GLN A 4 15.60 4.00 -5.47
CA GLN A 4 15.22 4.88 -4.37
C GLN A 4 13.90 4.44 -3.72
N TYR A 5 12.93 3.99 -4.52
CA TYR A 5 11.71 3.37 -4.01
C TYR A 5 12.01 2.16 -3.12
N LYS A 6 12.90 1.27 -3.57
CA LYS A 6 13.39 0.12 -2.78
C LYS A 6 14.05 0.56 -1.48
N LYS A 7 14.97 1.54 -1.54
CA LYS A 7 15.66 2.08 -0.36
C LYS A 7 14.69 2.64 0.69
N TYR A 8 13.62 3.31 0.28
CA TYR A 8 12.59 3.77 1.21
C TYR A 8 11.81 2.60 1.86
N HIS A 9 11.59 1.51 1.13
CA HIS A 9 10.88 0.33 1.64
C HIS A 9 11.76 -0.64 2.44
N GLU A 10 13.09 -0.58 2.30
CA GLU A 10 14.03 -1.28 3.20
C GLU A 10 13.96 -0.74 4.63
N LYS A 11 13.64 0.54 4.79
CA LYS A 11 13.50 1.23 6.09
C LYS A 11 12.31 2.17 6.07
N ILE A 12 11.12 1.58 6.12
CA ILE A 12 9.85 2.31 6.20
C ILE A 12 9.81 3.13 7.49
N TRP A 13 9.22 4.32 7.44
CA TRP A 13 9.05 5.17 8.61
C TRP A 13 8.20 4.46 9.68
N PRO A 14 8.60 4.48 10.97
CA PRO A 14 7.89 3.79 12.04
C PRO A 14 6.40 4.14 12.12
N GLU A 15 6.05 5.39 11.85
CA GLU A 15 4.67 5.91 11.87
C GLU A 15 3.79 5.24 10.81
N ILE A 16 4.36 4.89 9.66
CA ILE A 16 3.66 4.22 8.56
C ILE A 16 3.39 2.77 8.94
N THR A 17 4.41 2.06 9.42
CA THR A 17 4.24 0.68 9.91
C THR A 17 3.26 0.63 11.08
N GLN A 18 3.28 1.61 11.97
CA GLN A 18 2.31 1.69 13.07
C GLN A 18 0.89 1.95 12.54
N SER A 19 0.72 2.85 11.57
CA SER A 19 -0.59 3.15 10.97
C SER A 19 -1.17 1.93 10.24
N ILE A 20 -0.33 1.17 9.53
CA ILE A 20 -0.70 -0.10 8.88
C ILE A 20 -1.19 -1.09 9.94
N LYS A 21 -0.39 -1.38 10.97
CA LYS A 21 -0.76 -2.35 12.02
C LYS A 21 -2.02 -1.94 12.80
N LYS A 22 -2.16 -0.66 13.14
CA LYS A 22 -3.34 -0.13 13.84
C LYS A 22 -4.64 -0.27 13.04
N SER A 23 -4.54 -0.42 11.72
CA SER A 23 -5.72 -0.59 10.86
C SER A 23 -6.20 -2.03 10.75
N GLY A 24 -5.54 -2.98 11.42
CA GLY A 24 -5.89 -4.41 11.35
C GLY A 24 -5.15 -5.17 10.25
N ILE A 25 -4.17 -4.57 9.58
CA ILE A 25 -3.26 -5.26 8.66
C ILE A 25 -2.18 -5.97 9.47
N GLU A 26 -2.09 -7.28 9.33
CA GLU A 26 -1.19 -8.17 10.07
C GLU A 26 0.07 -8.50 9.27
N ASP A 27 -0.08 -8.68 7.96
CA ASP A 27 1.04 -8.84 7.03
C ASP A 27 0.86 -7.99 5.76
N LEU A 28 1.97 -7.48 5.23
CA LEU A 28 2.01 -6.66 4.03
C LEU A 28 3.29 -6.92 3.26
N GLU A 29 3.12 -7.37 2.02
CA GLU A 29 4.21 -7.66 1.11
C GLU A 29 4.06 -6.84 -0.16
N ILE A 30 5.19 -6.31 -0.68
CA ILE A 30 5.24 -5.63 -1.98
C ILE A 30 6.26 -6.33 -2.87
N TYR A 31 5.78 -6.81 -4.00
CA TYR A 31 6.54 -7.43 -5.07
C TYR A 31 6.74 -6.45 -6.22
N LEU A 32 7.87 -6.54 -6.91
CA LEU A 32 8.21 -5.69 -8.05
C LEU A 32 8.77 -6.52 -9.21
N LEU A 33 8.14 -6.42 -10.37
CA LEU A 33 8.62 -6.97 -11.64
C LEU A 33 8.79 -5.84 -12.66
N GLY A 34 10.04 -5.52 -13.03
CA GLY A 34 10.33 -4.35 -13.87
C GLY A 34 9.86 -3.06 -13.21
N THR A 35 8.76 -2.48 -13.70
CA THR A 35 8.07 -1.30 -13.14
C THR A 35 6.70 -1.61 -12.53
N ARG A 36 6.28 -2.88 -12.54
CA ARG A 36 4.99 -3.32 -12.01
C ARG A 36 5.11 -3.68 -10.53
N LEU A 37 4.39 -2.96 -9.69
CA LEU A 37 4.20 -3.32 -8.29
C LEU A 37 2.98 -4.22 -8.12
N PHE A 38 3.08 -5.15 -7.17
CA PHE A 38 2.00 -6.01 -6.71
C PHE A 38 2.08 -6.10 -5.18
N MET A 39 0.94 -6.01 -4.50
CA MET A 39 0.90 -6.02 -3.03
C MET A 39 -0.05 -7.12 -2.56
N ILE A 40 0.37 -7.88 -1.55
CA ILE A 40 -0.48 -8.78 -0.78
C ILE A 40 -0.68 -8.16 0.60
N LEU A 41 -1.91 -8.19 1.08
CA LEU A 41 -2.29 -7.77 2.42
C LEU A 41 -3.01 -8.92 3.11
N GLU A 42 -2.55 -9.28 4.29
CA GLU A 42 -3.30 -10.09 5.24
C GLU A 42 -3.82 -9.18 6.35
N ALA A 43 -5.13 -9.19 6.58
CA ALA A 43 -5.77 -8.31 7.54
C ALA A 43 -6.87 -9.07 8.29
N ASN A 44 -7.03 -8.72 9.56
CA ASN A 44 -8.07 -9.29 10.42
C ASN A 44 -9.42 -8.56 10.26
N ASP A 45 -10.43 -9.03 10.99
CA ASP A 45 -11.82 -8.58 10.91
C ASP A 45 -12.03 -7.09 11.26
N SER A 46 -11.03 -6.43 11.86
CA SER A 46 -11.10 -5.00 12.16
C SER A 46 -10.74 -4.10 10.96
N PHE A 47 -10.18 -4.67 9.89
CA PHE A 47 -9.76 -3.91 8.72
C PHE A 47 -10.92 -3.64 7.75
N SER A 48 -10.98 -2.40 7.25
CA SER A 48 -11.69 -2.07 6.03
C SER A 48 -10.96 -0.98 5.25
N PHE A 49 -11.01 -1.06 3.92
CA PHE A 49 -10.39 -0.03 3.06
C PHE A 49 -10.97 1.36 3.31
N GLU A 50 -12.26 1.45 3.61
CA GLU A 50 -12.93 2.73 3.91
C GLU A 50 -12.38 3.35 5.21
N ALA A 51 -12.35 2.57 6.30
CA ALA A 51 -11.85 3.04 7.59
C ALA A 51 -10.37 3.40 7.52
N LYS A 52 -9.56 2.57 6.85
CA LYS A 52 -8.14 2.84 6.59
C LYS A 52 -7.96 4.15 5.82
N GLY A 53 -8.68 4.34 4.72
CA GLY A 53 -8.62 5.56 3.92
C GLY A 53 -9.04 6.80 4.72
N ALA A 54 -10.04 6.69 5.58
CA ALA A 54 -10.45 7.78 6.47
C ALA A 54 -9.41 8.12 7.54
N ALA A 55 -8.76 7.11 8.13
CA ALA A 55 -7.68 7.28 9.09
C ALA A 55 -6.42 7.90 8.45
N ASP A 56 -6.04 7.41 7.27
CA ASP A 56 -4.86 7.90 6.53
C ASP A 56 -5.00 9.37 6.14
N ARG A 57 -6.19 9.81 5.73
CA ARG A 57 -6.47 11.24 5.43
C ARG A 57 -6.27 12.15 6.64
N LYS A 58 -6.44 11.63 7.85
CA LYS A 58 -6.28 12.37 9.11
C LYS A 58 -4.87 12.25 9.70
N ASN A 59 -3.99 11.45 9.11
CA ASN A 59 -2.63 11.22 9.60
C ASN A 59 -1.61 11.98 8.73
N PRO A 60 -1.04 13.11 9.20
CA PRO A 60 -0.10 13.91 8.43
C PRO A 60 1.13 13.12 7.96
N LYS A 61 1.62 12.17 8.76
CA LYS A 61 2.79 11.35 8.40
C LYS A 61 2.49 10.39 7.26
N VAL A 62 1.28 9.82 7.25
CA VAL A 62 0.82 9.01 6.11
C VAL A 62 0.68 9.86 4.86
N GLN A 63 0.13 11.08 4.97
CA GLN A 63 0.02 11.99 3.83
C GLN A 63 1.41 12.39 3.27
N GLU A 64 2.38 12.72 4.13
CA GLU A 64 3.76 13.00 3.73
C GLU A 64 4.40 11.81 2.99
N TRP A 65 4.22 10.60 3.54
CA TRP A 65 4.71 9.38 2.92
C TRP A 65 4.06 9.12 1.56
N GLU A 66 2.73 9.28 1.46
CA GLU A 66 2.00 9.08 0.21
C GLU A 66 2.44 10.05 -0.88
N GLN A 67 2.63 11.33 -0.55
CA GLN A 67 3.15 12.35 -1.46
C GLN A 67 4.56 12.01 -1.94
N LEU A 68 5.42 11.50 -1.06
CA LEU A 68 6.76 11.05 -1.43
C LEU A 68 6.70 9.83 -2.36
N MET A 69 5.89 8.83 -2.02
CA MET A 69 5.76 7.60 -2.81
C MET A 69 5.12 7.86 -4.18
N TRP A 70 4.23 8.85 -4.29
CA TRP A 70 3.63 9.26 -5.56
C TRP A 70 4.67 9.67 -6.61
N LYS A 71 5.84 10.16 -6.20
CA LYS A 71 6.93 10.53 -7.12
C LYS A 71 7.57 9.33 -7.83
N PHE A 72 7.35 8.12 -7.32
CA PHE A 72 7.97 6.89 -7.83
C PHE A 72 6.97 5.95 -8.50
N GLN A 73 5.67 6.22 -8.39
CA GLN A 73 4.61 5.32 -8.84
C GLN A 73 3.86 5.92 -10.01
N GLN A 74 3.57 5.07 -10.99
CA GLN A 74 2.72 5.40 -12.12
C GLN A 74 1.40 4.64 -11.97
N PRO A 75 0.25 5.32 -11.98
CA PRO A 75 -1.05 4.64 -11.91
C PRO A 75 -1.27 3.76 -13.15
N LEU A 76 -2.08 2.71 -12.97
CA LEU A 76 -2.53 1.86 -14.07
C LEU A 76 -3.41 2.65 -15.05
N ALA A 77 -3.41 2.27 -16.32
CA ALA A 77 -4.17 2.98 -17.35
C ALA A 77 -5.68 3.04 -17.05
N GLN A 78 -6.20 2.01 -16.39
CA GLN A 78 -7.59 1.90 -15.97
C GLN A 78 -7.89 2.49 -14.57
N ALA A 79 -6.90 3.06 -13.89
CA ALA A 79 -7.10 3.67 -12.58
C ALA A 79 -7.88 4.98 -12.70
N LYS A 80 -8.80 5.23 -11.76
CA LYS A 80 -9.50 6.52 -11.67
C LYS A 80 -8.54 7.61 -11.17
N PRO A 81 -8.85 8.89 -11.40
CA PRO A 81 -8.07 9.99 -10.84
C PRO A 81 -7.90 9.84 -9.32
N GLY A 82 -6.64 9.84 -8.87
CA GLY A 82 -6.28 9.67 -7.46
C GLY A 82 -6.12 8.22 -6.98
N GLU A 83 -6.40 7.21 -7.82
CA GLU A 83 -6.15 5.81 -7.49
C GLU A 83 -4.71 5.40 -7.81
N LYS A 84 -4.03 4.82 -6.82
CA LYS A 84 -2.65 4.31 -6.96
C LYS A 84 -2.62 2.79 -7.08
N TRP A 85 -3.42 2.11 -6.27
CA TRP A 85 -3.54 0.66 -6.22
C TRP A 85 -4.95 0.27 -6.63
N LEU A 86 -5.05 -0.78 -7.45
CA LEU A 86 -6.32 -1.36 -7.85
C LEU A 86 -6.43 -2.76 -7.25
N LEU A 87 -7.59 -3.08 -6.70
CA LEU A 87 -7.87 -4.42 -6.19
C LEU A 87 -7.87 -5.41 -7.35
N MET A 88 -7.24 -6.55 -7.11
CA MET A 88 -7.25 -7.68 -8.03
C MET A 88 -8.28 -8.70 -7.59
N GLU A 89 -8.93 -9.34 -8.55
CA GLU A 89 -9.79 -10.48 -8.30
C GLU A 89 -8.91 -11.73 -8.09
N ARG A 90 -9.05 -12.38 -6.94
CA ARG A 90 -8.40 -13.67 -6.70
C ARG A 90 -9.22 -14.77 -7.37
N ILE A 91 -8.73 -15.27 -8.49
CA ILE A 91 -9.40 -16.32 -9.29
C ILE A 91 -9.08 -17.75 -8.81
N PHE A 92 -8.02 -17.94 -8.02
CA PHE A 92 -7.58 -19.24 -7.51
C PHE A 92 -6.76 -19.11 -6.21
N LYS A 93 -6.91 -20.06 -5.29
CA LYS A 93 -6.03 -20.29 -4.12
C LYS A 93 -5.98 -21.81 -3.91
N LEU A 94 -4.78 -22.40 -3.89
CA LEU A 94 -4.62 -23.85 -3.85
C LEU A 94 -5.22 -24.46 -2.58
N GLU A 95 -4.88 -23.96 -1.40
CA GLU A 95 -5.55 -24.26 -0.11
C GLU A 95 -5.33 -23.11 0.88
N LYS A 96 -6.14 -23.02 1.94
CA LYS A 96 -6.28 -21.84 2.81
C LYS A 96 -5.20 -21.72 3.86
#